data_AF-A0AAT9HNL2-F1
#
_entry.id   AF-A0AAT9HNL2-F1
#
_cell.length_a   1.000
_cell.length_b   1.000
_cell.length_c   1.000
_cell.angle_alpha   90.00
_cell.angle_beta   90.00
_cell.angle_gamma   90.00
#
_symmetry.space_group_name_H-M   'P 1'
#
loop_
_entity.id
_entity.type
_entity.pdbx_description
1 polymer ?
#
loop_
_entity_poly.entity_id
_entity_poly.type
_entity_poly.pdbx_seq_one_letter_code
_entity_poly.pdbx_strand_id
1 'polypeptide(L)'
;MRALRRRVRHQLRDVAARIRWEGPRTAVATSRTFQQLGRLCGSAPGRYGPFVERELSCADLRGAIGRLAALPAAERARLPGISAPRAAQSLAGAVVGHTVMKLTGLRTVTICSWALREGVLLRHLEDGPSWWAEIARLSEKETAAAEPVPLRIAASLG
;
A
#
# COMPACT_ATOMS: atom_id res chain seq x y z
N MET A 1 -1.14 -17.66 -4.17
CA MET A 1 -2.19 -16.60 -4.27
C MET A 1 -3.45 -16.85 -3.44
N ARG A 2 -4.09 -18.03 -3.49
CA ARG A 2 -5.35 -18.30 -2.74
C ARG A 2 -5.20 -18.09 -1.23
N ALA A 3 -4.11 -18.57 -0.64
CA ALA A 3 -3.80 -18.40 0.78
C ALA A 3 -3.68 -16.92 1.19
N LEU A 4 -2.94 -16.10 0.43
CA LEU A 4 -2.83 -14.66 0.66
C LEU A 4 -4.20 -13.96 0.62
N ARG A 5 -5.00 -14.22 -0.42
CA ARG A 5 -6.36 -13.68 -0.51
C ARG A 5 -7.21 -14.08 0.70
N ARG A 6 -7.14 -15.34 1.13
CA ARG A 6 -7.86 -15.84 2.32
C ARG A 6 -7.41 -15.10 3.60
N ARG A 7 -6.10 -14.93 3.80
CA ARG A 7 -5.55 -14.21 4.97
C ARG A 7 -6.02 -12.76 5.00
N VAL A 8 -5.90 -12.03 3.89
CA VAL A 8 -6.34 -10.63 3.78
C VAL A 8 -7.84 -10.50 4.07
N ARG A 9 -8.67 -11.38 3.48
CA ARG A 9 -10.12 -11.39 3.76
C ARG A 9 -10.45 -11.66 5.22
N HIS A 10 -9.70 -12.51 5.88
CA HIS A 10 -9.90 -12.81 7.29
C HIS A 10 -9.51 -11.61 8.16
N GLN A 11 -8.33 -11.03 7.93
CA GLN A 11 -7.84 -9.89 8.73
C GLN A 11 -8.66 -8.61 8.55
N LEU A 12 -9.23 -8.39 7.37
CA LEU A 12 -9.91 -7.14 7.03
C LEU A 12 -11.44 -7.26 7.00
N ARG A 13 -12.01 -8.38 7.45
CA ARG A 13 -13.46 -8.63 7.33
C ARG A 13 -14.29 -7.53 7.99
N ASP A 14 -13.99 -7.22 9.25
CA ASP A 14 -14.82 -6.35 10.08
C ASP A 14 -14.67 -4.89 9.64
N VAL A 15 -13.42 -4.46 9.41
CA VAL A 15 -13.11 -3.14 8.84
C VAL A 15 -13.78 -2.96 7.48
N ALA A 16 -13.74 -3.97 6.61
CA ALA A 16 -14.38 -3.87 5.31
C ALA A 16 -15.90 -3.85 5.40
N ALA A 17 -16.50 -4.56 6.36
CA ALA A 17 -17.94 -4.49 6.61
C ALA A 17 -18.37 -3.09 7.05
N ARG A 18 -17.60 -2.49 7.97
CA ARG A 18 -17.80 -1.12 8.40
C ARG A 18 -17.70 -0.12 7.24
N ILE A 19 -16.64 -0.19 6.44
CA ILE A 19 -16.47 0.70 5.27
C ILE A 19 -17.64 0.57 4.28
N ARG A 20 -18.12 -0.66 4.04
CA ARG A 20 -19.29 -0.87 3.16
C ARG A 20 -20.56 -0.24 3.73
N TRP A 21 -20.75 -0.31 5.04
CA TRP A 21 -21.88 0.30 5.73
C TRP A 21 -21.79 1.84 5.72
N GLU A 22 -20.60 2.40 5.93
CA GLU A 22 -20.36 3.85 5.91
C GLU A 22 -20.55 4.46 4.51
N GLY A 23 -20.30 3.69 3.44
CA GLY A 23 -20.53 4.12 2.05
C GLY A 23 -19.73 5.39 1.67
N PRO A 24 -18.38 5.39 1.76
CA PRO A 24 -17.59 6.59 1.55
C PRO A 24 -17.76 7.17 0.14
N ARG A 25 -17.98 8.49 0.08
CA ARG A 25 -18.06 9.24 -1.19
C ARG A 25 -16.73 9.32 -1.93
N THR A 26 -15.63 9.33 -1.17
CA THR A 26 -14.27 9.44 -1.70
C THR A 26 -13.40 8.40 -1.04
N ALA A 27 -12.58 7.71 -1.84
CA ALA A 27 -11.63 6.73 -1.35
C ALA A 27 -10.24 7.06 -1.86
N VAL A 28 -9.29 7.17 -0.94
CA VAL A 28 -7.92 7.56 -1.22
C VAL A 28 -6.99 6.41 -0.85
N ALA A 29 -6.05 6.10 -1.73
CA ALA A 29 -4.98 5.15 -1.48
C ALA A 29 -3.63 5.88 -1.45
N THR A 30 -2.91 5.69 -0.36
CA THR A 30 -1.55 6.22 -0.16
C THR A 30 -0.52 5.09 -0.23
N SER A 31 0.76 5.41 -0.08
CA SER A 31 1.94 4.53 -0.17
C SER A 31 2.51 4.34 -1.56
N ARG A 32 3.80 4.00 -1.58
CA ARG A 32 4.53 3.74 -2.81
C ARG A 32 3.95 2.57 -3.59
N THR A 33 3.45 1.53 -2.93
CA THR A 33 2.84 0.37 -3.61
C THR A 33 1.68 0.81 -4.50
N PHE A 34 0.74 1.58 -3.96
CA PHE A 34 -0.42 2.07 -4.72
C PHE A 34 -0.02 3.04 -5.83
N GLN A 35 0.99 3.89 -5.62
CA GLN A 35 1.52 4.76 -6.68
C GLN A 35 2.08 3.95 -7.86
N GLN A 36 2.81 2.87 -7.58
CA GLN A 36 3.38 2.01 -8.62
C GLN A 36 2.32 1.21 -9.35
N LEU A 37 1.32 0.70 -8.63
CA LEU A 37 0.19 -0.02 -9.22
C LEU A 37 -0.70 0.90 -10.05
N GLY A 38 -0.95 2.13 -9.60
CA GLY A 38 -1.61 3.16 -10.40
C GLY A 38 -0.85 3.39 -11.70
N ARG A 39 0.47 3.63 -11.61
CA ARG A 39 1.28 3.81 -12.81
C ARG A 39 1.30 2.60 -13.74
N LEU A 40 1.30 1.38 -13.20
CA LEU A 40 1.20 0.14 -13.97
C LEU A 40 -0.16 0.02 -14.68
N CYS A 41 -1.22 0.52 -14.05
CA CYS A 41 -2.60 0.51 -14.55
C CYS A 41 -2.95 1.74 -15.39
N GLY A 42 -1.98 2.58 -15.76
CA GLY A 42 -2.18 3.69 -16.68
C GLY A 42 -2.24 5.09 -16.05
N SER A 43 -2.18 5.24 -14.73
CA SER A 43 -2.17 6.57 -14.11
C SER A 43 -0.97 7.40 -14.61
N ALA A 44 -1.16 8.72 -14.65
CA ALA A 44 -0.15 9.66 -15.10
C ALA A 44 1.18 9.54 -14.32
N PRO A 45 2.35 9.69 -14.99
CA PRO A 45 3.65 9.74 -14.32
C PRO A 45 3.73 10.81 -13.23
N GLY A 46 4.52 10.56 -12.17
CA GLY A 46 4.78 11.54 -11.11
C GLY A 46 5.39 12.86 -11.62
N ARG A 47 6.21 12.80 -12.68
CA ARG A 47 6.85 13.98 -13.29
C ARG A 47 5.90 15.02 -13.86
N TYR A 48 4.62 14.67 -14.07
CA TYR A 48 3.60 15.63 -14.53
C TYR A 48 3.10 16.54 -13.40
N GLY A 49 3.68 16.43 -12.20
CA GLY A 49 3.44 17.35 -11.10
C GLY A 49 2.42 16.83 -10.09
N PRO A 50 2.29 17.55 -8.97
CA PRO A 50 1.50 17.14 -7.82
C PRO A 50 -0.01 17.28 -8.05
N PHE A 51 -0.44 18.22 -8.91
CA PHE A 51 -1.85 18.54 -9.14
C PHE A 51 -2.54 17.62 -10.16
N VAL A 52 -1.80 16.71 -10.78
CA VAL A 52 -2.38 15.73 -11.70
C VAL A 52 -3.11 14.65 -10.92
N GLU A 53 -4.41 14.55 -11.16
CA GLU A 53 -5.23 13.50 -10.60
C GLU A 53 -4.78 12.13 -11.12
N ARG A 54 -4.74 11.17 -10.20
CA ARG A 54 -4.29 9.80 -10.48
C ARG A 54 -5.27 8.87 -9.81
N GLU A 55 -5.82 7.95 -10.58
CA GLU A 55 -6.76 6.97 -10.08
C GLU A 55 -6.28 5.55 -10.36
N LEU A 56 -6.76 4.61 -9.55
CA LEU A 56 -6.59 3.19 -9.76
C LEU A 56 -7.95 2.51 -9.67
N SER A 57 -8.37 1.85 -10.75
CA SER A 57 -9.60 1.06 -10.75
C SER A 57 -9.36 -0.39 -10.28
N CYS A 58 -10.38 -0.98 -9.67
CA CYS A 58 -10.35 -2.38 -9.24
C CYS A 58 -10.27 -3.33 -10.44
N ALA A 59 -10.81 -2.92 -11.59
CA ALA A 59 -10.80 -3.69 -12.83
C ALA A 59 -9.39 -3.73 -13.44
N ASP A 60 -8.73 -2.58 -13.56
CA ASP A 60 -7.36 -2.52 -14.10
C ASP A 60 -6.38 -3.23 -13.19
N LEU A 61 -6.55 -3.10 -11.87
CA LEU A 61 -5.72 -3.81 -10.90
C LEU A 61 -5.88 -5.34 -11.01
N ARG A 62 -7.09 -5.82 -11.35
CA ARG A 62 -7.32 -7.25 -11.63
C ARG A 62 -6.54 -7.69 -12.88
N GLY A 63 -6.55 -6.90 -13.95
CA GLY A 63 -5.76 -7.16 -15.15
C GLY A 63 -4.26 -7.16 -14.86
N ALA A 64 -3.80 -6.19 -14.08
CA ALA A 64 -2.41 -6.07 -13.66
C ALA A 64 -1.94 -7.28 -12.83
N ILE A 65 -2.79 -7.88 -12.00
CA ILE A 65 -2.44 -9.13 -11.29
C ILE A 65 -2.11 -10.26 -12.27
N GLY A 66 -2.86 -10.40 -13.36
CA GLY A 66 -2.58 -11.42 -14.39
C GLY A 66 -1.22 -11.19 -15.04
N ARG A 67 -0.96 -9.95 -15.47
CA ARG A 67 0.32 -9.55 -16.07
C ARG A 67 1.49 -9.76 -15.11
N LEU A 68 1.35 -9.37 -13.84
CA LEU A 68 2.40 -9.57 -12.84
C LEU A 68 2.64 -11.05 -12.55
N ALA A 69 1.58 -11.86 -12.48
CA ALA A 69 1.70 -13.30 -12.20
C ALA A 69 2.44 -14.06 -13.31
N ALA A 70 2.33 -13.62 -14.56
CA ALA A 70 2.98 -14.25 -15.71
C ALA A 70 4.49 -13.95 -15.82
N LEU A 71 4.99 -12.90 -15.15
CA LEU A 71 6.36 -12.42 -15.32
C LEU A 71 7.24 -12.74 -14.10
N PRO A 72 8.52 -13.08 -14.29
CA PRO A 72 9.50 -13.14 -13.22
C PRO A 72 9.81 -11.74 -12.67
N ALA A 73 10.37 -11.66 -11.46
CA ALA A 73 10.63 -10.38 -10.79
C ALA A 73 11.52 -9.44 -11.61
N ALA A 74 12.55 -9.97 -12.30
CA ALA A 74 13.43 -9.18 -13.15
C ALA A 74 12.68 -8.49 -14.33
N GLU A 75 11.70 -9.18 -14.91
CA GLU A 75 10.86 -8.61 -15.98
C GLU A 75 9.81 -7.64 -15.42
N ARG A 76 9.25 -7.94 -14.23
CA ARG A 76 8.35 -7.00 -13.54
C ARG A 76 9.02 -5.64 -13.30
N ALA A 77 10.32 -5.62 -13.00
CA ALA A 77 11.08 -4.39 -12.81
C ALA A 77 11.16 -3.48 -14.05
N ARG A 78 10.86 -4.01 -15.24
CA ARG A 78 10.82 -3.26 -16.50
C ARG A 78 9.43 -2.68 -16.79
N LEU A 79 8.41 -3.04 -16.00
CA LEU A 79 7.06 -2.56 -16.18
C LEU A 79 6.90 -1.10 -15.73
N PRO A 80 6.04 -0.30 -16.38
CA PRO A 80 5.77 1.07 -15.97
C PRO A 80 5.39 1.15 -14.49
N GLY A 81 6.11 1.98 -13.74
CA GLY A 81 5.84 2.21 -12.32
C GLY A 81 6.48 1.20 -11.37
N ILE A 82 6.84 0.00 -11.82
CA ILE A 82 7.45 -1.01 -10.93
C ILE A 82 8.95 -0.76 -10.83
N SER A 83 9.42 -0.46 -9.62
CA SER A 83 10.84 -0.23 -9.32
C SER A 83 11.52 -1.57 -9.05
N ALA A 84 12.78 -1.73 -9.42
CA ALA A 84 13.56 -2.95 -9.15
C ALA A 84 13.47 -3.43 -7.69
N PRO A 85 13.64 -2.59 -6.65
CA PRO A 85 13.54 -3.02 -5.25
C PRO A 85 12.16 -3.52 -4.81
N ARG A 86 11.12 -3.30 -5.63
CA ARG A 86 9.74 -3.69 -5.34
C ARG A 86 9.17 -4.72 -6.32
N ALA A 87 9.96 -5.16 -7.29
CA ALA A 87 9.50 -6.05 -8.32
C ALA A 87 9.08 -7.42 -7.75
N ALA A 88 9.81 -7.93 -6.76
CA ALA A 88 9.50 -9.18 -6.06
C ALA A 88 8.13 -9.11 -5.36
N GLN A 89 7.88 -8.07 -4.55
CA GLN A 89 6.61 -7.91 -3.82
C GLN A 89 5.46 -7.30 -4.62
N SER A 90 5.69 -6.80 -5.84
CA SER A 90 4.67 -6.11 -6.65
C SER A 90 3.37 -6.92 -6.83
N LEU A 91 3.49 -8.22 -7.13
CA LEU A 91 2.34 -9.13 -7.26
C LEU A 91 1.59 -9.27 -5.93
N ALA A 92 2.30 -9.41 -4.81
CA ALA A 92 1.68 -9.51 -3.50
C ALA A 92 0.91 -8.22 -3.17
N GLY A 93 1.53 -7.06 -3.40
CA GLY A 93 0.89 -5.75 -3.26
C GLY A 93 -0.37 -5.60 -4.11
N ALA A 94 -0.32 -6.03 -5.38
CA ALA A 94 -1.48 -6.02 -6.27
C ALA A 94 -2.62 -6.91 -5.75
N VAL A 95 -2.30 -8.12 -5.28
CA VAL A 95 -3.30 -9.05 -4.72
C VAL A 95 -3.92 -8.50 -3.44
N VAL A 96 -3.12 -7.90 -2.56
CA VAL A 96 -3.62 -7.25 -1.34
C VAL A 96 -4.54 -6.09 -1.72
N GLY A 97 -4.08 -5.14 -2.54
CA GLY A 97 -4.87 -3.99 -2.97
C GLY A 97 -6.19 -4.38 -3.64
N HIS A 98 -6.15 -5.35 -4.57
CA HIS A 98 -7.35 -5.87 -5.22
C HIS A 98 -8.32 -6.51 -4.24
N THR A 99 -7.79 -7.27 -3.28
CA THR A 99 -8.62 -7.93 -2.27
C THR A 99 -9.26 -6.90 -1.34
N VAL A 100 -8.52 -5.86 -0.93
CA VAL A 100 -9.04 -4.74 -0.14
C VAL A 100 -10.17 -4.05 -0.89
N MET A 101 -9.94 -3.59 -2.11
CA MET A 101 -10.96 -2.92 -2.93
C MET A 101 -12.21 -3.79 -3.14
N LYS A 102 -12.02 -5.09 -3.40
CA LYS A 102 -13.13 -6.04 -3.54
C LYS A 102 -13.92 -6.23 -2.25
N LEU A 103 -13.25 -6.27 -1.10
CA LEU A 103 -13.90 -6.37 0.18
C LEU A 103 -14.66 -5.09 0.47
N THR A 104 -14.03 -3.93 0.38
CA THR A 104 -14.66 -2.65 0.72
C THR A 104 -15.71 -2.18 -0.30
N GLY A 105 -15.82 -2.84 -1.46
CA GLY A 105 -16.76 -2.44 -2.52
C GLY A 105 -16.29 -1.25 -3.35
N LEU A 106 -15.04 -0.80 -3.15
CA LEU A 106 -14.46 0.33 -3.86
C LEU A 106 -14.12 -0.04 -5.30
N ARG A 107 -14.77 0.63 -6.25
CA ARG A 107 -14.50 0.45 -7.69
C ARG A 107 -13.25 1.21 -8.13
N THR A 108 -13.01 2.38 -7.55
CA THR A 108 -11.90 3.28 -7.86
C THR A 108 -11.36 3.87 -6.57
N VAL A 109 -10.06 4.17 -6.54
CA VAL A 109 -9.42 4.96 -5.50
C VAL A 109 -8.54 6.04 -6.13
N THR A 110 -8.55 7.23 -5.56
CA THR A 110 -7.61 8.29 -5.90
C THR A 110 -6.26 8.00 -5.26
N ILE A 111 -5.19 8.11 -6.03
CA ILE A 111 -3.82 7.94 -5.55
C ILE A 111 -3.32 9.25 -5.00
N CYS A 112 -3.08 9.29 -3.69
CA CYS A 112 -2.51 10.46 -3.03
C CYS A 112 -0.98 10.33 -2.93
N SER A 113 -0.29 11.41 -3.28
CA SER A 113 1.18 11.52 -3.16
C SER A 113 1.65 11.85 -1.75
N TRP A 114 0.76 12.41 -0.92
CA TRP A 114 1.00 12.75 0.47
C TRP A 114 0.61 11.56 1.36
N ALA A 115 1.44 11.27 2.35
CA ALA A 115 1.24 10.16 3.26
C ALA A 115 1.75 10.54 4.66
N LEU A 116 2.33 9.57 5.37
CA LEU A 116 2.77 9.74 6.75
C LEU A 116 3.75 10.90 6.93
N ARG A 117 4.73 11.06 6.02
CA ARG A 117 5.76 12.11 6.16
C ARG A 117 5.13 13.49 6.15
N GLU A 118 4.21 13.72 5.22
CA GLU A 118 3.52 14.99 5.08
C GLU A 118 2.53 15.22 6.24
N GLY A 119 1.80 14.20 6.67
CA GLY A 119 0.91 14.30 7.84
C GLY A 119 1.66 14.61 9.14
N VAL A 120 2.85 14.05 9.31
CA VAL A 120 3.77 14.38 10.40
C VAL A 120 4.20 15.84 10.38
N LEU A 121 4.58 16.35 9.20
CA LEU A 121 5.01 17.74 9.04
C LEU A 121 3.86 18.71 9.34
N LEU A 122 2.67 18.42 8.82
CA LEU A 122 1.48 19.23 9.08
C LEU A 122 1.17 19.27 10.58
N ARG A 123 1.17 18.12 11.25
CA ARG A 123 0.92 18.07 12.69
C ARG A 123 1.98 18.82 13.50
N HIS A 124 3.24 18.75 13.10
CA HIS A 124 4.30 19.53 13.73
C HIS A 124 4.09 21.05 13.59
N LEU A 125 3.56 21.51 12.45
CA LEU A 125 3.25 22.92 12.24
C LEU A 125 2.01 23.37 13.03
N GLU A 126 1.02 22.49 13.21
CA GLU A 126 -0.23 22.78 13.93
C GLU A 126 -0.06 22.73 15.46
N ASP A 127 0.54 21.65 15.98
CA ASP A 127 0.60 21.34 17.41
C ASP A 127 1.98 21.63 18.05
N GLY A 128 2.97 22.00 17.23
CA GLY A 128 4.37 22.10 17.66
C GLY A 128 5.07 20.74 17.86
N PRO A 129 6.27 20.68 18.45
CA PRO A 129 7.05 19.45 18.60
C PRO A 129 6.64 18.54 19.78
N SER A 130 5.80 19.00 20.69
CA SER A 130 5.57 18.33 21.99
C SER A 130 4.94 16.94 21.85
N TRP A 131 4.01 16.77 20.91
CA TRP A 131 3.38 15.47 20.62
C TRP A 131 4.39 14.43 20.13
N TRP A 132 5.48 14.86 19.47
CA TRP A 132 6.49 13.93 18.99
C TRP A 132 7.28 13.29 20.13
N ALA A 133 7.56 14.06 21.19
CA ALA A 133 8.21 13.54 22.39
C ALA A 133 7.33 12.52 23.12
N GLU A 134 6.00 12.68 23.07
CA GLU A 134 5.06 11.69 23.61
C GLU A 134 5.07 10.39 22.81
N ILE A 135 5.02 10.45 21.48
CA ILE A 135 5.08 9.24 20.65
C ILE A 135 6.43 8.53 20.77
N ALA A 136 7.54 9.26 20.84
CA ALA A 136 8.86 8.67 21.05
C ALA A 136 8.90 7.85 22.36
N ARG A 137 8.38 8.41 23.46
CA ARG A 137 8.29 7.71 24.75
C ARG A 137 7.38 6.48 24.69
N LEU A 138 6.25 6.54 23.98
CA LEU A 138 5.35 5.40 23.81
C LEU A 138 6.02 4.29 22.99
N SER A 139 6.73 4.64 21.92
CA SER A 139 7.47 3.69 21.08
C SER A 139 8.57 2.98 21.87
N GLU A 140 9.31 3.70 22.72
CA GLU A 140 10.33 3.10 23.60
C GLU A 140 9.71 2.09 24.57
N LYS A 141 8.54 2.43 25.14
CA LYS A 141 7.79 1.56 26.06
C LYS A 141 7.23 0.31 25.36
N GLU A 142 6.73 0.44 24.13
CA GLU A 142 6.27 -0.70 23.31
C GLU A 142 7.44 -1.61 22.88
N THR A 143 8.57 -1.01 22.47
CA THR A 143 9.76 -1.75 22.05
C THR A 143 10.38 -2.51 23.22
N ALA A 144 10.35 -1.96 24.43
CA ALA A 144 10.78 -2.64 25.65
C ALA A 144 9.87 -3.81 26.05
N ALA A 145 8.61 -3.82 25.61
CA ALA A 145 7.64 -4.86 25.93
C ALA A 145 7.57 -6.00 24.88
N ALA A 146 8.07 -5.77 23.66
CA ALA A 146 8.05 -6.76 22.59
C ALA A 146 9.33 -7.61 22.57
N GLU A 147 9.21 -8.93 22.73
CA GLU A 147 10.33 -9.83 22.44
C GLU A 147 10.79 -9.65 20.98
N PRO A 148 12.11 -9.60 20.71
CA PRO A 148 12.61 -9.40 19.36
C PRO A 148 12.15 -10.54 18.45
N VAL A 149 11.41 -10.20 17.39
CA VAL A 149 11.03 -11.17 16.35
C VAL A 149 12.31 -11.65 15.67
N PRO A 150 12.67 -12.95 15.76
CA PRO A 150 13.92 -13.42 15.18
C PRO A 150 13.90 -13.24 13.65
N LEU A 151 14.77 -12.38 13.15
CA LEU A 151 15.01 -12.20 11.73
C LEU A 151 15.67 -13.46 11.18
N ARG A 152 14.89 -14.35 10.56
CA ARG A 152 15.42 -15.46 9.77
C ARG A 152 15.96 -14.91 8.45
N ILE A 153 17.24 -14.56 8.43
CA ILE A 153 17.97 -14.34 7.19
C ILE A 153 18.16 -15.72 6.54
N ALA A 154 17.55 -15.92 5.37
CA ALA A 154 17.80 -17.10 4.57
C ALA A 154 19.25 -17.01 4.05
N ALA A 155 20.16 -17.76 4.67
CA ALA A 155 21.49 -17.98 4.11
C ALA A 155 21.32 -18.70 2.76
N SER A 156 21.83 -18.08 1.70
CA SER A 156 22.01 -18.73 0.40
C SER A 156 23.01 -19.86 0.57
N LEU A 157 22.56 -21.10 0.43
CA LEU A 157 23.44 -22.25 0.23
C LEU A 157 24.00 -22.13 -1.20
N GLY A 158 25.31 -21.88 -1.29
CA GLY A 158 26.14 -22.14 -2.46
C GLY A 158 26.97 -23.38 -2.21
#